data_AF-G9XBZ3-F1
#
_entry.id   AF-G9XBZ3-F1
#
_cell.length_a   1.000
_cell.length_b   1.000
_cell.length_c   1.000
_cell.angle_alpha   90.00
_cell.angle_beta   90.00
_cell.angle_gamma   90.00
#
_symmetry.space_group_name_H-M   'P 1'
#
loop_
_entity.id
_entity.type
_entity.pdbx_description
1 polymer ?
#
loop_
_entity_poly.entity_id
_entity_poly.type
_entity_poly.pdbx_seq_one_letter_code
_entity_poly.pdbx_strand_id
1 'polypeptide(L)'
;MSDKINEINDEIKKIKDEFDERRKAEYLKPISYYASLTKSIKSYEVLYGVDLVIHIRSDEETLNDIKKNYHNITSVGRSEDFVDNIEISFVNISDEEDSFKHIKSKYKAYVDKEAVENKAIIKSNLSAYKVNFVPTRGTTYYINKNYVIENNKRVFEKKRVVYLSGYEFGLNISQYNYQNKAKGIYIDIDNKDIVSFL
;
A
#
# COMPACT_ATOMS: atom_id res chain seq x y z
N MET A 1 71.58 7.76 -14.11
CA MET A 1 70.80 8.64 -13.20
C MET A 1 69.31 8.33 -13.30
N SER A 2 68.77 8.13 -14.51
CA SER A 2 67.38 7.70 -14.75
C SER A 2 67.03 6.34 -14.13
N ASP A 3 67.90 5.34 -14.23
CA ASP A 3 67.57 3.97 -13.78
C ASP A 3 67.43 3.85 -12.25
N LYS A 4 68.29 4.57 -11.50
CA LYS A 4 68.18 4.69 -10.04
C LYS A 4 66.90 5.40 -9.59
N ILE A 5 66.42 6.37 -10.36
CA ILE A 5 65.15 7.06 -10.06
C ILE A 5 63.96 6.11 -10.29
N ASN A 6 64.02 5.29 -11.34
CA ASN A 6 62.99 4.31 -11.63
C ASN A 6 62.94 3.20 -10.56
N GLU A 7 64.09 2.68 -10.13
CA GLU A 7 64.17 1.71 -9.02
C GLU A 7 63.54 2.25 -7.72
N ILE A 8 63.87 3.50 -7.36
CA ILE A 8 63.30 4.15 -6.16
C ILE A 8 61.78 4.31 -6.29
N ASN A 9 61.27 4.66 -7.47
CA ASN A 9 59.83 4.79 -7.71
C ASN A 9 59.10 3.44 -7.62
N ASP A 10 59.72 2.37 -8.10
CA ASP A 10 59.18 1.01 -8.00
C ASP A 10 59.15 0.52 -6.54
N GLU A 11 60.17 0.85 -5.75
CA GLU A 11 60.19 0.59 -4.31
C GLU A 11 59.08 1.36 -3.58
N ILE A 12 58.92 2.65 -3.86
CA ILE A 12 57.84 3.47 -3.28
C ILE A 12 56.46 2.87 -3.60
N LYS A 13 56.27 2.37 -4.83
CA LYS A 13 55.01 1.75 -5.24
C LYS A 13 54.75 0.46 -4.48
N LYS A 14 55.75 -0.42 -4.35
CA LYS A 14 55.64 -1.65 -3.54
C LYS A 14 55.26 -1.35 -2.09
N ILE A 15 55.92 -0.38 -1.47
CA ILE A 15 55.65 -0.01 -0.08
C ILE A 15 54.20 0.51 0.09
N LYS A 16 53.69 1.28 -0.88
CA LYS A 16 52.30 1.74 -0.88
C LYS A 16 51.31 0.60 -1.03
N ASP A 17 51.55 -0.31 -1.97
CA ASP A 17 50.68 -1.46 -2.21
C ASP A 17 50.63 -2.39 -0.99
N GLU A 18 51.78 -2.66 -0.35
CA GLU A 18 51.85 -3.43 0.90
C GLU A 18 51.16 -2.72 2.06
N PHE A 19 51.27 -1.40 2.17
CA PHE A 19 50.58 -0.62 3.19
C PHE A 19 49.06 -0.66 3.00
N ASP A 20 48.57 -0.52 1.77
CA ASP A 20 47.14 -0.54 1.46
C ASP A 20 46.53 -1.92 1.68
N GLU A 21 47.21 -3.00 1.30
CA GLU A 21 46.74 -4.36 1.56
C GLU A 21 46.68 -4.66 3.05
N ARG A 22 47.70 -4.24 3.81
CA ARG A 22 47.72 -4.39 5.27
C ARG A 22 46.63 -3.56 5.94
N ARG A 23 46.43 -2.31 5.49
CA ARG A 23 45.34 -1.44 5.96
C ARG A 23 43.96 -2.06 5.69
N LYS A 24 43.77 -2.68 4.52
CA LYS A 24 42.52 -3.39 4.20
C LYS A 24 42.28 -4.59 5.10
N ALA A 25 43.30 -5.44 5.27
CA ALA A 25 43.20 -6.69 6.01
C ALA A 25 43.05 -6.47 7.52
N GLU A 26 43.83 -5.57 8.10
CA GLU A 26 43.92 -5.38 9.55
C GLU A 26 42.94 -4.34 10.10
N TYR A 27 42.51 -3.36 9.28
CA TYR A 27 41.66 -2.25 9.75
C TYR A 27 40.31 -2.19 9.04
N LEU A 28 40.29 -2.06 7.71
CA LEU A 28 39.02 -1.84 6.97
C LEU A 28 38.09 -3.06 7.03
N LYS A 29 38.63 -4.27 6.88
CA LYS A 29 37.82 -5.49 6.94
C LYS A 29 37.30 -5.73 8.37
N PRO A 30 38.11 -5.65 9.44
CA PRO A 30 37.60 -5.76 10.81
C PRO A 30 36.59 -4.68 11.18
N ILE A 31 36.86 -3.40 10.87
CA ILE A 31 35.93 -2.31 11.20
C ILE A 31 34.60 -2.46 10.45
N SER A 32 34.59 -3.05 9.25
CA SER A 32 33.34 -3.31 8.50
C SER A 32 32.39 -4.28 9.21
N TYR A 33 32.91 -5.19 10.04
CA TYR A 33 32.08 -6.07 10.87
C TYR A 33 31.43 -5.33 12.06
N TYR A 34 32.07 -4.24 12.51
CA TYR A 34 31.62 -3.43 13.65
C TYR A 34 31.06 -2.07 13.24
N ALA A 35 30.96 -1.79 11.94
CA ALA A 35 30.15 -0.72 11.41
C ALA A 35 28.69 -1.09 11.71
N SER A 36 28.32 -0.99 12.99
CA SER A 36 26.94 -0.93 13.45
C SER A 36 26.31 0.09 12.53
N LEU A 37 25.22 -0.28 11.86
CA LEU A 37 24.47 0.67 11.07
C LEU A 37 24.13 1.85 11.99
N THR A 38 24.92 2.91 11.97
CA THR A 38 24.54 4.26 12.39
C THR A 38 23.51 4.68 11.35
N LYS A 39 22.33 4.06 11.39
CA LYS A 39 21.16 4.54 10.70
C LYS A 39 20.93 5.90 11.34
N SER A 40 21.05 6.96 10.54
CA SER A 40 20.60 8.29 10.92
C SER A 40 19.23 8.19 11.61
N ILE A 41 18.95 9.09 12.56
CA ILE A 41 17.60 9.19 13.15
C ILE A 41 16.62 9.37 11.99
N LYS A 42 15.78 8.37 11.77
CA LYS A 42 14.74 8.40 10.74
C LYS A 42 13.45 8.82 11.43
N SER A 43 13.05 10.06 11.20
CA SER A 43 11.71 10.54 11.56
C SER A 43 10.72 9.99 10.54
N TYR A 44 9.68 9.33 11.04
CA TYR A 44 8.57 8.85 10.23
C TYR A 44 7.28 9.50 10.71
N GLU A 45 6.45 9.91 9.77
CA GLU A 45 5.07 10.28 10.08
C GLU A 45 4.28 8.99 10.29
N VAL A 46 3.50 8.95 11.38
CA VAL A 46 2.69 7.79 11.76
C VAL A 46 1.25 8.22 11.91
N LEU A 47 0.32 7.36 11.48
CA LEU A 47 -1.09 7.52 11.78
C LEU A 47 -1.35 6.97 13.17
N TYR A 48 -2.02 7.75 14.01
CA TYR A 48 -2.31 7.38 15.39
C TYR A 48 -3.82 7.43 15.65
N GLY A 49 -4.33 6.48 16.44
CA GLY A 49 -5.75 6.41 16.81
C GLY A 49 -6.67 6.19 15.61
N VAL A 50 -6.29 5.28 14.71
CA VAL A 50 -7.07 4.96 13.51
C VAL A 50 -7.84 3.66 13.70
N ASP A 51 -9.11 3.68 13.33
CA ASP A 51 -9.95 2.48 13.22
C ASP A 51 -10.03 2.05 11.76
N LEU A 52 -9.83 0.75 11.51
CA LEU A 52 -9.84 0.18 10.17
C LEU A 52 -10.90 -0.90 10.07
N VAL A 53 -11.70 -0.84 9.01
CA VAL A 53 -12.60 -1.91 8.59
C VAL A 53 -12.05 -2.48 7.30
N ILE A 54 -11.83 -3.81 7.27
CA ILE A 54 -11.21 -4.50 6.13
C ILE A 54 -12.18 -5.57 5.64
N HIS A 55 -12.71 -5.38 4.43
CA HIS A 55 -13.44 -6.42 3.73
C HIS A 55 -12.47 -7.34 2.98
N ILE A 56 -12.55 -8.64 3.25
CA ILE A 56 -11.70 -9.67 2.65
C ILE A 56 -12.55 -10.56 1.74
N ARG A 57 -12.06 -10.83 0.54
CA ARG A 57 -12.68 -11.75 -0.42
C ARG A 57 -11.68 -12.84 -0.80
N SER A 58 -12.05 -14.09 -0.55
CA SER A 58 -11.32 -15.29 -0.97
C SER A 58 -12.31 -16.45 -1.11
N ASP A 59 -11.79 -17.62 -1.44
CA ASP A 59 -12.45 -18.91 -1.23
C ASP A 59 -12.78 -19.17 0.26
N GLU A 60 -13.77 -20.05 0.48
CA GLU A 60 -14.32 -20.34 1.81
C GLU A 60 -13.28 -20.94 2.77
N GLU A 61 -12.40 -21.82 2.29
CA GLU A 61 -11.34 -22.43 3.10
C GLU A 61 -10.42 -21.36 3.68
N THR A 62 -9.90 -20.49 2.81
CA THR A 62 -9.03 -19.37 3.21
C THR A 62 -9.73 -18.41 4.15
N LEU A 63 -11.01 -18.06 3.91
CA LEU A 63 -11.74 -17.16 4.80
C LEU A 63 -11.98 -17.76 6.19
N ASN A 64 -12.28 -19.06 6.26
CA ASN A 64 -12.44 -19.77 7.53
C ASN A 64 -11.13 -19.81 8.32
N ASP A 65 -10.00 -20.04 7.63
CA ASP A 65 -8.68 -20.00 8.25
C ASP A 65 -8.33 -18.61 8.79
N ILE A 66 -8.63 -17.55 8.04
CA ILE A 66 -8.47 -16.17 8.51
C ILE A 66 -9.34 -15.93 9.74
N LYS A 67 -10.63 -16.30 9.70
CA LYS A 67 -11.55 -16.13 10.82
C LYS A 67 -11.09 -16.85 12.07
N LYS A 68 -10.52 -18.05 11.94
CA LYS A 68 -9.98 -18.82 13.08
C LYS A 68 -8.74 -18.19 13.68
N ASN A 69 -7.95 -17.45 12.89
CA ASN A 69 -6.63 -16.95 13.28
C ASN A 69 -6.52 -15.42 13.35
N TYR A 70 -7.63 -14.68 13.25
CA TYR A 70 -7.58 -13.21 13.14
C TYR A 70 -6.88 -12.52 14.32
N HIS A 71 -6.97 -13.09 15.53
CA HIS A 71 -6.25 -12.61 16.71
C HIS A 71 -4.71 -12.66 16.57
N ASN A 72 -4.18 -13.44 15.64
CA ASN A 72 -2.74 -13.54 15.39
C ASN A 72 -2.20 -12.35 14.59
N ILE A 73 -3.06 -11.46 14.08
CA ILE A 73 -2.65 -10.23 13.40
C ILE A 73 -2.26 -9.21 14.47
N THR A 74 -0.97 -9.06 14.74
CA THR A 74 -0.47 -8.21 15.85
C THR A 74 -0.10 -6.79 15.42
N SER A 75 0.08 -6.55 14.13
CA SER A 75 0.54 -5.25 13.61
C SER A 75 0.08 -5.02 12.16
N VAL A 76 0.05 -3.75 11.75
CA VAL A 76 -0.27 -3.33 10.38
C VAL A 76 0.86 -2.48 9.81
N GLY A 77 1.44 -2.93 8.70
CA GLY A 77 2.56 -2.25 8.05
C GLY A 77 3.88 -2.65 8.68
N ARG A 78 4.31 -1.97 9.75
CA ARG A 78 5.57 -2.26 10.44
C ARG A 78 5.34 -3.08 11.70
N SER A 79 6.34 -3.85 12.11
CA SER A 79 6.26 -4.69 13.31
C SER A 79 5.97 -3.91 14.59
N GLU A 80 6.34 -2.63 14.63
CA GLU A 80 6.11 -1.73 15.76
C GLU A 80 4.75 -1.01 15.74
N ASP A 81 3.99 -1.10 14.65
CA ASP A 81 2.67 -0.49 14.51
C ASP A 81 1.60 -1.50 14.97
N PHE A 82 1.47 -1.66 16.29
CA PHE A 82 0.57 -2.64 16.90
C PHE A 82 -0.90 -2.33 16.63
N VAL A 83 -1.72 -3.39 16.53
CA VAL A 83 -3.18 -3.28 16.35
C VAL A 83 -3.93 -4.20 17.30
N ASP A 84 -5.13 -3.76 17.66
CA ASP A 84 -6.10 -4.57 18.39
C ASP A 84 -7.20 -5.05 17.45
N ASN A 85 -7.43 -6.36 17.39
CA ASN A 85 -8.48 -6.93 16.56
C ASN A 85 -9.81 -6.96 17.32
N ILE A 86 -10.75 -6.11 16.92
CA ILE A 86 -12.03 -5.95 17.62
C ILE A 86 -13.02 -7.05 17.25
N GLU A 87 -13.27 -7.25 15.94
CA GLU A 87 -14.29 -8.17 15.46
C GLU A 87 -13.92 -8.75 14.09
N ILE A 88 -14.36 -9.98 13.83
CA ILE A 88 -14.41 -10.57 12.50
C ILE A 88 -15.75 -11.30 12.30
N SER A 89 -16.40 -11.04 11.16
CA SER A 89 -17.69 -11.64 10.83
C SER A 89 -17.78 -11.92 9.33
N PHE A 90 -18.59 -12.93 8.99
CA PHE A 90 -18.99 -13.16 7.60
C PHE A 90 -20.16 -12.24 7.31
N VAL A 91 -20.15 -11.62 6.13
CA VAL A 91 -21.19 -10.67 5.71
C VAL A 91 -21.73 -11.05 4.34
N ASN A 92 -23.00 -10.74 4.12
CA ASN A 92 -23.67 -10.88 2.85
C ASN A 92 -23.44 -9.63 2.00
N ILE A 93 -23.04 -9.84 0.74
CA ILE A 93 -22.84 -8.77 -0.22
C ILE A 93 -23.90 -8.80 -1.31
N SER A 94 -24.35 -7.62 -1.76
CA SER A 94 -25.30 -7.48 -2.87
C SER A 94 -24.85 -6.38 -3.83
N ASP A 95 -25.13 -6.57 -5.12
CA ASP A 95 -25.05 -5.55 -6.15
C ASP A 95 -26.40 -5.27 -6.83
N GLU A 96 -27.51 -5.58 -6.16
CA GLU A 96 -28.87 -5.35 -6.68
C GLU A 96 -29.36 -3.90 -6.51
N GLU A 97 -29.95 -3.35 -7.58
CA GLU A 97 -30.32 -1.94 -7.70
C GLU A 97 -31.20 -1.39 -6.55
N ASP A 98 -32.13 -2.22 -6.07
CA ASP A 98 -33.06 -1.83 -5.01
C ASP A 98 -32.41 -1.77 -3.62
N SER A 99 -31.28 -2.45 -3.41
CA SER A 99 -30.55 -2.42 -2.15
C SER A 99 -29.80 -1.09 -1.95
N PHE A 100 -29.61 -0.27 -3.01
CA PHE A 100 -28.76 0.92 -2.97
C PHE A 100 -29.42 2.22 -2.54
N LYS A 101 -30.76 2.29 -2.51
CA LYS A 101 -31.46 3.57 -2.28
C LYS A 101 -31.07 4.15 -0.92
N HIS A 102 -30.33 5.25 -0.95
CA HIS A 102 -29.92 6.08 0.20
C HIS A 102 -28.81 5.51 1.10
N ILE A 103 -28.02 4.54 0.65
CA ILE A 103 -26.84 4.10 1.41
C ILE A 103 -25.67 5.03 1.14
N LYS A 104 -25.27 5.74 2.19
CA LYS A 104 -24.06 6.57 2.22
C LYS A 104 -22.99 5.86 3.04
N SER A 105 -21.78 5.78 2.48
CA SER A 105 -20.70 5.12 3.16
C SER A 105 -20.34 5.82 4.46
N LYS A 106 -20.22 5.02 5.52
CA LYS A 106 -19.88 5.47 6.88
C LYS A 106 -18.39 5.81 6.96
N TYR A 107 -17.56 5.03 6.29
CA TYR A 107 -16.12 5.18 6.32
C TYR A 107 -15.58 6.01 5.15
N LYS A 108 -14.35 6.47 5.33
CA LYS A 108 -13.57 7.07 4.24
C LYS A 108 -12.76 5.97 3.60
N ALA A 109 -12.71 5.94 2.27
CA ALA A 109 -12.03 4.87 1.56
C ALA A 109 -11.32 5.36 0.31
N TYR A 110 -10.33 4.59 -0.13
CA TYR A 110 -9.83 4.65 -1.48
C TYR A 110 -10.78 3.85 -2.36
N VAL A 111 -11.38 4.52 -3.35
CA VAL A 111 -12.27 3.88 -4.33
C VAL A 111 -11.62 3.87 -5.69
N ASP A 112 -11.99 2.90 -6.52
CA ASP A 112 -11.49 2.82 -7.88
C ASP A 112 -11.85 4.07 -8.68
N LYS A 113 -10.88 4.62 -9.41
CA LYS A 113 -11.07 5.87 -10.15
C LYS A 113 -12.07 5.70 -11.29
N GLU A 114 -12.05 4.55 -11.95
CA GLU A 114 -12.92 4.23 -13.08
C GLU A 114 -14.37 4.13 -12.62
N ALA A 115 -14.62 3.56 -11.44
CA ALA A 115 -15.95 3.54 -10.82
C ALA A 115 -16.54 4.94 -10.62
N VAL A 116 -15.71 5.91 -10.22
CA VAL A 116 -16.15 7.31 -10.07
C VAL A 116 -16.41 7.96 -11.43
N GLU A 117 -15.57 7.68 -12.43
CA GLU A 117 -15.72 8.21 -13.80
C GLU A 117 -16.98 7.66 -14.49
N ASN A 118 -17.30 6.38 -14.26
CA ASN A 118 -18.51 5.70 -14.76
C ASN A 118 -19.77 5.98 -13.94
N LYS A 119 -19.68 6.80 -12.88
CA LYS A 119 -20.78 7.09 -11.95
C LYS A 119 -21.36 5.84 -11.26
N ALA A 120 -20.55 4.80 -11.06
CA ALA A 120 -20.88 3.68 -10.19
C ALA A 120 -20.75 4.09 -8.71
N ILE A 121 -19.83 5.01 -8.40
CA ILE A 121 -19.73 5.71 -7.11
C ILE A 121 -19.91 7.21 -7.35
N ILE A 122 -20.78 7.82 -6.57
CA ILE A 122 -21.03 9.26 -6.60
C ILE A 122 -20.70 9.88 -5.22
N LYS A 123 -20.20 11.11 -5.19
CA LYS A 123 -20.03 11.83 -3.93
C LYS A 123 -21.36 12.49 -3.58
N SER A 124 -21.90 12.22 -2.38
CA SER A 124 -23.16 12.83 -1.89
C SER A 124 -23.16 14.37 -2.02
N ASN A 125 -22.00 15.01 -1.88
CA ASN A 125 -21.87 16.48 -1.89
C ASN A 125 -21.37 17.08 -3.22
N LEU A 126 -21.10 16.31 -4.28
CA LEU A 126 -20.55 16.86 -5.53
C LEU A 126 -21.59 17.61 -6.38
N SER A 127 -22.88 17.41 -6.10
CA SER A 127 -23.97 18.10 -6.79
C SER A 127 -24.11 19.58 -6.39
N ALA A 128 -23.67 19.97 -5.18
CA ALA A 128 -24.06 21.25 -4.58
C ALA A 128 -23.03 22.39 -4.70
N TYR A 129 -21.74 22.12 -4.89
CA TYR A 129 -20.70 23.16 -4.93
C TYR A 129 -19.98 23.21 -6.27
N LYS A 130 -20.71 23.56 -7.34
CA LYS A 130 -20.09 24.14 -8.54
C LYS A 130 -19.67 25.58 -8.20
N VAL A 131 -18.43 25.77 -7.76
CA VAL A 131 -17.82 27.11 -7.83
C VAL A 131 -17.27 27.26 -9.24
N ASN A 132 -17.89 28.11 -10.06
CA ASN A 132 -17.43 28.47 -11.41
C ASN A 132 -17.27 27.30 -12.42
N PHE A 133 -18.19 26.32 -12.43
CA PHE A 133 -18.21 25.21 -13.41
C PHE A 133 -16.98 24.27 -13.41
N VAL A 134 -16.02 24.44 -12.49
CA VAL A 134 -14.89 23.50 -12.35
C VAL A 134 -15.34 22.32 -11.49
N PRO A 135 -15.38 21.08 -12.04
CA PRO A 135 -15.73 19.91 -11.24
C PRO A 135 -14.65 19.66 -10.19
N THR A 136 -15.04 19.55 -8.92
CA THR A 136 -14.14 19.20 -7.83
C THR A 136 -13.67 17.75 -7.99
N ARG A 137 -12.50 17.56 -8.59
CA ARG A 137 -11.86 16.25 -8.76
C ARG A 137 -11.01 15.97 -7.53
N GLY A 138 -11.37 14.98 -6.72
CA GLY A 138 -10.55 14.58 -5.57
C GLY A 138 -9.13 14.17 -5.98
N THR A 139 -8.20 14.20 -5.02
CA THR A 139 -6.82 13.75 -5.24
C THR A 139 -6.79 12.28 -5.66
N THR A 140 -6.09 12.01 -6.76
CA THR A 140 -5.92 10.66 -7.31
C THR A 140 -4.59 10.08 -6.85
N TYR A 141 -4.60 8.83 -6.43
CA TYR A 141 -3.41 8.11 -5.93
C TYR A 141 -3.20 6.82 -6.74
N TYR A 142 -1.98 6.29 -6.68
CA TYR A 142 -1.69 4.93 -7.11
C TYR A 142 -1.39 4.07 -5.88
N ILE A 143 -2.24 3.07 -5.62
CA ILE A 143 -2.00 2.11 -4.55
C ILE A 143 -1.43 0.82 -5.11
N ASN A 144 -0.56 0.17 -4.33
CA ASN A 144 -0.04 -1.15 -4.63
C ASN A 144 -1.11 -2.19 -4.31
N LYS A 145 -1.32 -3.15 -5.22
CA LYS A 145 -2.19 -4.31 -5.00
C LYS A 145 -1.38 -5.60 -5.13
N ASN A 146 -1.84 -6.52 -5.96
CA ASN A 146 -1.18 -7.78 -6.23
C ASN A 146 0.24 -7.52 -6.73
N TYR A 147 1.16 -8.45 -6.45
CA TYR A 147 2.51 -8.36 -6.96
C TYR A 147 2.96 -9.69 -7.55
N VAL A 148 3.89 -9.59 -8.49
CA VAL A 148 4.68 -10.72 -8.97
C VAL A 148 6.12 -10.55 -8.50
N ILE A 149 6.84 -11.65 -8.37
CA ILE A 149 8.27 -11.61 -8.04
C ILE A 149 9.03 -11.73 -9.36
N GLU A 150 9.71 -10.65 -9.73
CA GLU A 150 10.58 -10.59 -10.92
C GLU A 150 11.99 -10.19 -10.46
N ASN A 151 13.01 -10.95 -10.85
CA ASN A 151 14.41 -10.66 -10.50
C ASN A 151 14.63 -10.43 -8.99
N ASN A 152 14.04 -11.29 -8.14
CA ASN A 152 14.06 -11.18 -6.68
C ASN A 152 13.49 -9.86 -6.12
N LYS A 153 12.64 -9.17 -6.89
CA LYS A 153 11.95 -7.95 -6.48
C LYS A 153 10.45 -8.11 -6.65
N ARG A 154 9.69 -7.54 -5.72
CA ARG A 154 8.22 -7.45 -5.85
C ARG A 154 7.89 -6.33 -6.83
N VAL A 155 7.22 -6.69 -7.91
CA VAL A 155 6.66 -5.74 -8.89
C VAL A 155 5.16 -5.67 -8.64
N PHE A 156 4.71 -4.55 -8.09
CA PHE A 156 3.32 -4.34 -7.69
C PHE A 156 2.48 -3.81 -8.85
N GLU A 157 1.28 -4.36 -9.01
CA GLU A 157 0.23 -3.74 -9.80
C GLU A 157 -0.23 -2.44 -9.13
N LYS A 158 -0.23 -1.34 -9.91
CA LYS A 158 -0.65 -0.02 -9.45
C LYS A 158 -2.12 0.21 -9.82
N LYS A 159 -2.99 0.38 -8.83
CA LYS A 159 -4.39 0.77 -9.04
C LYS A 159 -4.58 2.27 -8.86
N ARG A 160 -5.24 2.90 -9.82
CA ARG A 160 -5.58 4.33 -9.79
C ARG A 160 -6.85 4.53 -8.96
N VAL A 161 -6.74 5.24 -7.84
CA VAL A 161 -7.82 5.38 -6.86
C VAL A 161 -8.05 6.84 -6.47
N VAL A 162 -9.21 7.13 -5.89
CA VAL A 162 -9.55 8.43 -5.29
C VAL A 162 -9.91 8.24 -3.84
N TYR A 163 -9.37 9.08 -2.97
CA TYR A 163 -9.80 9.11 -1.57
C TYR A 163 -11.12 9.88 -1.43
N LEU A 164 -12.15 9.21 -0.94
CA LEU A 164 -13.49 9.77 -0.78
C LEU A 164 -14.02 9.60 0.64
N SER A 165 -14.92 10.50 1.01
CA SER A 165 -15.68 10.47 2.25
C SER A 165 -17.16 10.73 1.94
N GLY A 166 -18.06 10.01 2.59
CA GLY A 166 -19.51 10.19 2.41
C GLY A 166 -19.94 10.02 0.96
N TYR A 167 -19.40 9.02 0.28
CA TYR A 167 -19.81 8.65 -1.07
C TYR A 167 -21.00 7.69 -1.01
N GLU A 168 -21.72 7.61 -2.12
CA GLU A 168 -22.94 6.84 -2.31
C GLU A 168 -22.80 6.02 -3.59
N PHE A 169 -23.64 4.99 -3.71
CA PHE A 169 -23.79 4.25 -4.94
C PHE A 169 -24.42 5.10 -6.04
N GLY A 170 -23.97 4.90 -7.27
CA GLY A 170 -24.60 5.45 -8.45
C GLY A 170 -25.30 4.40 -9.29
N LEU A 171 -26.07 4.85 -10.28
CA LEU A 171 -27.03 4.02 -11.04
C LEU A 171 -26.38 3.02 -12.02
N ASN A 172 -25.07 3.11 -12.28
CA ASN A 172 -24.39 2.28 -13.30
C ASN A 172 -23.63 1.07 -12.72
N ILE A 173 -23.97 0.63 -11.51
CA ILE A 173 -23.18 -0.35 -10.79
C ILE A 173 -23.23 -1.74 -11.41
N SER A 174 -24.40 -2.23 -11.80
CA SER A 174 -24.59 -3.53 -12.43
C SER A 174 -23.72 -3.66 -13.70
N GLN A 175 -23.71 -2.60 -14.51
CA GLN A 175 -22.87 -2.52 -15.71
C GLN A 175 -21.38 -2.48 -15.36
N TYR A 176 -21.00 -1.69 -14.34
CA TYR A 176 -19.61 -1.61 -13.89
C TYR A 176 -19.10 -2.96 -13.37
N ASN A 177 -19.86 -3.63 -12.50
CA ASN A 177 -19.50 -4.93 -11.94
C ASN A 177 -19.45 -6.04 -13.01
N TYR A 178 -20.36 -6.02 -13.98
CA TYR A 178 -20.34 -6.95 -15.10
C TYR A 178 -19.03 -6.86 -15.89
N GLN A 179 -18.56 -5.63 -16.14
CA GLN A 179 -17.29 -5.37 -16.82
C GLN A 179 -16.08 -5.59 -15.91
N ASN A 180 -16.23 -5.42 -14.60
CA ASN A 180 -15.15 -5.39 -13.62
C ASN A 180 -15.36 -6.38 -12.46
N LYS A 181 -15.64 -7.67 -12.76
CA LYS A 181 -15.87 -8.70 -11.73
C LYS A 181 -14.79 -8.77 -10.64
N ALA A 182 -13.53 -8.54 -11.03
CA ALA A 182 -12.40 -8.54 -10.09
C ALA A 182 -12.37 -7.31 -9.17
N LYS A 183 -12.94 -6.17 -9.59
CA LYS A 183 -12.95 -4.89 -8.88
C LYS A 183 -14.37 -4.40 -8.55
N GLY A 184 -15.26 -5.35 -8.30
CA GLY A 184 -16.67 -5.03 -8.09
C GLY A 184 -16.87 -4.15 -6.86
N ILE A 185 -17.94 -3.37 -6.89
CA ILE A 185 -18.41 -2.60 -5.75
C ILE A 185 -19.74 -3.20 -5.32
N TYR A 186 -19.88 -3.44 -4.02
CA TYR A 186 -20.98 -4.18 -3.43
C TYR A 186 -21.46 -3.50 -2.15
N ILE A 187 -22.71 -3.71 -1.79
CA ILE A 187 -23.22 -3.35 -0.47
C ILE A 187 -22.92 -4.51 0.47
N ASP A 188 -22.33 -4.19 1.62
CA ASP A 188 -22.42 -5.03 2.82
C ASP A 188 -23.82 -4.85 3.42
N ILE A 189 -24.67 -5.86 3.24
CA ILE A 189 -26.09 -5.81 3.61
C ILE A 189 -26.25 -5.73 5.13
N ASP A 190 -25.39 -6.45 5.85
CA ASP A 190 -25.46 -6.58 7.30
C ASP A 190 -25.05 -5.28 7.99
N ASN A 191 -23.99 -4.63 7.49
CA ASN A 191 -23.48 -3.38 8.06
C ASN A 191 -24.04 -2.11 7.39
N LYS A 192 -24.76 -2.25 6.27
CA LYS A 192 -25.27 -1.16 5.43
C LYS A 192 -24.16 -0.19 5.03
N ASP A 193 -23.12 -0.71 4.41
CA ASP A 193 -21.98 0.08 3.93
C ASP A 193 -21.52 -0.35 2.54
N ILE A 194 -20.69 0.50 1.92
CA ILE A 194 -20.19 0.34 0.57
C ILE A 194 -18.81 -0.30 0.59
N VAL A 195 -18.70 -1.45 -0.07
CA VAL A 195 -17.46 -2.22 -0.23
C VAL A 195 -16.96 -2.04 -1.66
N SER A 196 -15.71 -1.62 -1.81
CA SER A 196 -15.04 -1.55 -3.12
C SER A 196 -13.82 -2.46 -3.11
N PHE A 197 -13.85 -3.49 -3.95
CA PHE A 197 -12.67 -4.30 -4.22
C PHE A 197 -11.87 -3.63 -5.34
N LEU A 198 -10.54 -3.54 -5.18
CA LEU A 198 -9.63 -2.79 -6.07
C LEU A 198 -8.65 -3.73 -6.76
#